data_AF-A0A653BCW8-F1
#
_entry.id   AF-A0A653BCW8-F1
#
_cell.length_a   1.000
_cell.length_b   1.000
_cell.length_c   1.000
_cell.angle_alpha   90.00
_cell.angle_beta   90.00
_cell.angle_gamma   90.00
#
_symmetry.space_group_name_H-M   'P 1'
#
loop_
_entity.id
_entity.type
_entity.pdbx_description
1 polymer ?
#
loop_
_entity_poly.entity_id
_entity_poly.type
_entity_poly.pdbx_seq_one_letter_code
_entity_poly.pdbx_strand_id
1 'polypeptide(L)'
;MHRLQAPLPFLAEALRLKTDNRLWPLNLYKGVLWEDNPKLIYLGMQDQWYSFNMFDAQAWYARDVILGRIALPEQAAMHAEDLAWREEELTLKNAQEMFEFQGKYIQTLIDATDYPSFDIAAVNQTFLEWKHDKYEDIMGYRNKCHRSLMTGTLATPHHTSWLEALDDSLAAYLADAPQAAIKAVS
;
A
#
# COMPACT_ATOMS: atom_id res chain seq x y z
N MET A 1 -8.44 -25.40 8.29
CA MET A 1 -7.62 -24.25 7.85
C MET A 1 -8.18 -23.01 8.54
N HIS A 2 -7.55 -22.55 9.62
CA HIS A 2 -7.97 -21.32 10.30
C HIS A 2 -7.44 -20.12 9.50
N ARG A 3 -8.36 -19.37 8.89
CA ARG A 3 -8.03 -18.16 8.14
C ARG A 3 -7.61 -17.06 9.11
N LEU A 4 -6.51 -16.38 8.80
CA LEU A 4 -6.08 -15.16 9.50
C LEU A 4 -7.05 -14.03 9.14
N GLN A 5 -8.21 -13.98 9.78
CA GLN A 5 -9.02 -12.77 9.83
C GLN A 5 -8.31 -11.79 10.74
N ALA A 6 -8.14 -10.52 10.32
CA ALA A 6 -7.72 -9.46 11.23
C ALA A 6 -8.74 -9.38 12.38
N PRO A 7 -8.38 -9.75 13.62
CA PRO A 7 -9.35 -9.75 14.69
C PRO A 7 -9.64 -8.30 15.07
N LEU A 8 -10.90 -7.89 14.93
CA LEU A 8 -11.43 -6.61 15.41
C LEU A 8 -12.34 -6.88 16.62
N PRO A 9 -11.78 -7.31 17.77
CA PRO A 9 -12.55 -7.78 18.93
C PRO A 9 -13.35 -6.67 19.60
N PHE A 10 -13.02 -5.41 19.31
CA PHE A 10 -13.70 -4.22 19.81
C PHE A 10 -14.96 -3.84 19.01
N LEU A 11 -15.22 -4.51 17.87
CA LEU A 11 -16.41 -4.25 17.05
C LEU A 11 -17.48 -5.33 17.27
N ALA A 12 -18.74 -4.89 17.29
CA ALA A 12 -19.89 -5.78 17.17
C ALA A 12 -19.89 -6.48 15.81
N GLU A 13 -20.49 -7.67 15.74
CA GLU A 13 -20.44 -8.53 14.55
C GLU A 13 -20.98 -7.85 13.28
N ALA A 14 -22.03 -7.05 13.39
CA ALA A 14 -22.64 -6.32 12.28
C ALA A 14 -21.77 -5.18 11.71
N LEU A 15 -20.74 -4.76 12.45
CA LEU A 15 -19.81 -3.71 12.03
C LEU A 15 -18.46 -4.27 11.61
N ARG A 16 -18.23 -5.57 11.81
CA ARG A 16 -16.90 -6.19 11.71
C ARG A 16 -16.60 -6.58 10.27
N LEU A 17 -15.60 -5.92 9.68
CA LEU A 17 -15.03 -6.37 8.41
C LEU A 17 -14.50 -7.81 8.55
N LYS A 18 -14.91 -8.68 7.63
CA LYS A 18 -14.44 -10.06 7.53
C LYS A 18 -13.92 -10.29 6.12
N THR A 19 -12.61 -10.38 6.01
CA THR A 19 -11.93 -10.62 4.75
C THR A 19 -10.67 -11.44 4.98
N ASP A 20 -10.27 -12.20 3.97
CA ASP A 20 -8.90 -12.68 3.83
C ASP A 20 -8.03 -11.51 3.32
N ASN A 21 -6.70 -11.57 3.50
CA ASN A 21 -5.79 -10.55 2.97
C ASN A 21 -5.80 -10.56 1.43
N ARG A 22 -6.21 -9.45 0.81
CA ARG A 22 -6.37 -9.31 -0.65
C ARG A 22 -6.44 -7.84 -1.08
N LEU A 23 -6.35 -7.55 -2.39
CA LEU A 23 -6.34 -6.18 -2.91
C LEU A 23 -7.71 -5.50 -2.84
N TRP A 24 -8.80 -6.26 -2.94
CA TRP A 24 -10.15 -5.72 -2.90
C TRP A 24 -11.08 -6.47 -1.93
N PRO A 25 -11.05 -6.17 -0.61
CA PRO A 25 -12.06 -6.64 0.35
C PRO A 25 -13.46 -6.10 0.00
N LEU A 26 -14.51 -6.93 0.15
CA LEU A 26 -15.89 -6.50 -0.09
C LEU A 26 -16.47 -5.75 1.11
N ASN A 27 -17.60 -5.08 0.85
CA ASN A 27 -18.40 -4.28 1.78
C ASN A 27 -17.71 -2.98 2.20
N LEU A 28 -16.71 -2.56 1.42
CA LEU A 28 -15.99 -1.31 1.60
C LEU A 28 -16.16 -0.46 0.33
N TYR A 29 -17.14 0.44 0.33
CA TYR A 29 -17.29 1.38 -0.78
C TYR A 29 -16.02 2.24 -0.90
N LYS A 30 -15.49 2.33 -2.14
CA LYS A 30 -14.19 2.94 -2.44
C LYS A 30 -13.03 2.35 -1.61
N GLY A 31 -13.16 1.10 -1.17
CA GLY A 31 -12.21 0.43 -0.28
C GLY A 31 -12.10 1.04 1.12
N VAL A 32 -13.01 1.95 1.51
CA VAL A 32 -12.85 2.77 2.73
C VAL A 32 -14.10 2.77 3.61
N LEU A 33 -15.29 2.93 3.03
CA LEU A 33 -16.52 3.16 3.80
C LEU A 33 -17.32 1.87 3.95
N TRP A 34 -17.69 1.51 5.18
CA TRP A 34 -18.49 0.32 5.45
C TRP A 34 -19.90 0.47 4.86
N GLU A 35 -20.27 -0.38 3.89
CA GLU A 35 -21.50 -0.18 3.09
C GLU A 35 -22.80 -0.17 3.92
N ASP A 36 -22.91 -1.03 4.95
CA ASP A 36 -24.11 -1.10 5.80
C ASP A 36 -24.24 0.11 6.75
N ASN A 37 -23.13 0.82 7.00
CA ASN A 37 -23.11 2.05 7.78
C ASN A 37 -21.91 2.92 7.36
N PRO A 38 -22.08 3.79 6.33
CA PRO A 38 -20.96 4.57 5.75
C PRO A 38 -20.33 5.61 6.67
N LYS A 39 -20.79 5.72 7.92
CA LYS A 39 -20.15 6.50 8.99
C LYS A 39 -19.00 5.74 9.65
N LEU A 40 -18.92 4.42 9.46
CA LEU A 40 -17.80 3.59 9.88
C LEU A 40 -16.79 3.50 8.73
N ILE A 41 -15.53 3.74 9.06
CA ILE A 41 -14.44 3.87 8.10
C ILE A 41 -13.33 2.88 8.44
N TYR A 42 -12.80 2.24 7.40
CA TYR A 42 -11.67 1.34 7.44
C TYR A 42 -10.55 1.91 6.55
N LEU A 43 -9.33 1.98 7.07
CA LEU A 43 -8.16 2.44 6.31
C LEU A 43 -7.12 1.32 6.26
N GLY A 44 -6.48 1.17 5.10
CA GLY A 44 -5.38 0.22 4.89
C GLY A 44 -5.75 -1.25 5.07
N MET A 45 -7.01 -1.62 4.86
CA MET A 45 -7.50 -3.01 5.02
C MET A 45 -7.26 -3.89 3.78
N GLN A 46 -6.77 -3.30 2.69
CA GLN A 46 -6.29 -4.00 1.51
C GLN A 46 -4.88 -4.58 1.76
N ASP A 47 -4.55 -5.65 1.05
CA ASP A 47 -3.16 -6.12 0.88
C ASP A 47 -2.31 -5.03 0.19
N GLN A 48 -1.02 -4.95 0.48
CA GLN A 48 -0.24 -3.73 0.27
C GLN A 48 0.94 -3.93 -0.69
N TRP A 49 0.77 -3.45 -1.93
CA TRP A 49 1.90 -3.09 -2.81
C TRP A 49 2.30 -1.64 -2.54
N TYR A 50 1.34 -0.73 -2.70
CA TYR A 50 1.36 0.62 -2.18
C TYR A 50 0.98 0.62 -0.70
N SER A 51 1.56 1.56 0.05
CA SER A 51 1.31 1.72 1.49
C SER A 51 0.96 3.17 1.83
N PHE A 52 1.94 4.01 2.18
CA PHE A 52 1.70 5.35 2.73
C PHE A 52 0.83 6.24 1.83
N ASN A 53 1.16 6.35 0.55
CA ASN A 53 0.37 7.16 -0.39
C ASN A 53 -1.05 6.59 -0.63
N MET A 54 -1.25 5.29 -0.45
CA MET A 54 -2.60 4.69 -0.47
C MET A 54 -3.38 5.12 0.77
N PHE A 55 -2.76 5.08 1.95
CA PHE A 55 -3.40 5.49 3.20
C PHE A 55 -3.77 6.98 3.17
N ASP A 56 -2.90 7.83 2.61
CA ASP A 56 -3.19 9.25 2.43
C ASP A 56 -4.38 9.44 1.48
N ALA A 57 -4.38 8.80 0.31
CA ALA A 57 -5.51 8.90 -0.63
C ALA A 57 -6.84 8.45 0.01
N GLN A 58 -6.81 7.36 0.79
CA GLN A 58 -7.97 6.87 1.55
C GLN A 58 -8.43 7.87 2.61
N ALA A 59 -7.50 8.44 3.37
CA ALA A 59 -7.79 9.39 4.43
C ALA A 59 -8.37 10.71 3.88
N TRP A 60 -7.84 11.21 2.76
CA TRP A 60 -8.38 12.40 2.08
C TRP A 60 -9.79 12.15 1.56
N TYR A 61 -10.03 10.99 0.95
CA TYR A 61 -11.36 10.62 0.48
C TYR A 61 -12.36 10.52 1.64
N ALA A 62 -12.00 9.81 2.71
CA ALA A 62 -12.80 9.69 3.93
C ALA A 62 -13.13 11.06 4.53
N ARG A 63 -12.12 11.95 4.64
CA ARG A 63 -12.28 13.32 5.14
C ARG A 63 -13.31 14.08 4.31
N ASP A 64 -13.21 14.04 2.99
CA ASP A 64 -14.10 14.82 2.12
C ASP A 64 -15.54 14.30 2.11
N VAL A 65 -15.75 13.01 2.37
CA VAL A 65 -17.07 12.46 2.68
C VAL A 65 -17.59 12.98 4.03
N ILE A 66 -16.77 12.93 5.09
CA ILE A 66 -17.15 13.43 6.43
C ILE A 66 -17.51 14.92 6.39
N LEU A 67 -16.77 15.72 5.61
CA LEU A 67 -17.00 17.15 5.43
C LEU A 67 -18.15 17.48 4.46
N GLY A 68 -18.77 16.48 3.84
CA GLY A 68 -19.87 16.67 2.88
C GLY A 68 -19.44 17.28 1.54
N ARG A 69 -18.14 17.24 1.22
CA ARG A 69 -17.59 17.68 -0.07
C ARG A 69 -17.80 16.62 -1.16
N ILE A 70 -17.80 15.35 -0.75
CA ILE A 70 -18.15 14.21 -1.59
C ILE A 70 -19.47 13.64 -1.08
N ALA A 71 -20.50 13.66 -1.93
CA ALA A 71 -21.76 13.01 -1.63
C ALA A 71 -21.65 11.50 -1.93
N LEU A 72 -22.18 10.68 -1.02
CA LEU A 72 -22.26 9.24 -1.23
C LEU A 72 -23.47 8.88 -2.10
N PRO A 73 -23.34 7.91 -3.01
CA PRO A 73 -24.48 7.41 -3.74
C PRO A 73 -25.35 6.49 -2.84
N GLU A 74 -26.46 6.03 -3.38
CA GLU A 74 -27.30 5.06 -2.70
C GLU A 74 -26.58 3.72 -2.51
N GLN A 75 -26.99 2.94 -1.50
CA GLN A 75 -26.32 1.68 -1.13
C GLN A 75 -26.19 0.69 -2.30
N ALA A 76 -27.22 0.58 -3.14
CA ALA A 76 -27.19 -0.31 -4.30
C ALA A 76 -26.08 0.07 -5.30
N ALA A 77 -25.83 1.37 -5.49
CA ALA A 77 -24.78 1.85 -6.37
C ALA A 77 -23.38 1.66 -5.75
N MET A 78 -23.24 1.84 -4.42
CA MET A 78 -22.01 1.52 -3.71
C MET A 78 -21.63 0.04 -3.91
N HIS A 79 -22.59 -0.84 -3.66
CA HIS A 79 -22.40 -2.29 -3.76
C HIS A 79 -22.09 -2.75 -5.19
N ALA A 80 -22.78 -2.18 -6.19
CA ALA A 80 -22.52 -2.50 -7.59
C ALA A 80 -21.09 -2.10 -8.02
N GLU A 81 -20.59 -0.96 -7.54
CA GLU A 81 -19.21 -0.54 -7.80
C GLU A 81 -18.20 -1.46 -7.10
N ASP A 82 -18.45 -1.82 -5.83
CA ASP A 82 -17.60 -2.73 -5.05
C ASP A 82 -17.47 -4.11 -5.71
N LEU A 83 -18.58 -4.64 -6.24
CA LEU A 83 -18.58 -5.88 -7.02
C LEU A 83 -17.80 -5.77 -8.34
N ALA A 84 -17.91 -4.65 -9.05
CA ALA A 84 -17.17 -4.44 -10.30
C ALA A 84 -15.64 -4.45 -10.06
N TRP A 85 -15.18 -3.78 -9.01
CA TRP A 85 -13.77 -3.83 -8.61
C TRP A 85 -13.33 -5.24 -8.19
N ARG A 86 -14.19 -5.97 -7.48
CA ARG A 86 -13.92 -7.37 -7.13
C ARG A 86 -13.81 -8.25 -8.38
N GLU A 87 -14.70 -8.09 -9.36
CA GLU A 87 -14.64 -8.84 -10.61
C GLU A 87 -13.33 -8.58 -11.35
N GLU A 88 -12.89 -7.32 -11.43
CA GLU A 88 -11.60 -6.94 -12.01
C GLU A 88 -10.43 -7.57 -11.23
N GLU A 89 -10.42 -7.49 -9.90
CA GLU A 89 -9.39 -8.10 -9.04
C GLU A 89 -9.24 -9.61 -9.29
N LEU A 90 -10.35 -10.32 -9.52
CA LEU A 90 -10.34 -11.77 -9.79
C LEU A 90 -9.72 -12.12 -11.15
N THR A 91 -9.55 -11.16 -12.06
CA THR A 91 -8.90 -11.37 -13.36
C THR A 91 -7.38 -11.29 -13.30
N LEU A 92 -6.81 -10.75 -12.22
CA LEU A 92 -5.38 -10.50 -12.05
C LEU A 92 -4.60 -11.81 -11.88
N LYS A 93 -3.51 -11.96 -12.62
CA LYS A 93 -2.71 -13.20 -12.73
C LYS A 93 -1.28 -13.02 -12.27
N ASN A 94 -0.74 -11.81 -12.36
CA ASN A 94 0.66 -11.55 -12.08
C ASN A 94 0.87 -10.30 -11.21
N ALA A 95 2.09 -10.15 -10.68
CA ALA A 95 2.44 -9.05 -9.78
C ALA A 95 2.26 -7.67 -10.42
N GLN A 96 2.52 -7.54 -11.73
CA GLN A 96 2.38 -6.27 -12.43
C GLN A 96 0.93 -5.82 -12.49
N GLU A 97 0.04 -6.71 -12.92
CA GLU A 97 -1.40 -6.44 -12.93
C GLU A 97 -1.91 -6.10 -11.52
N MET A 98 -1.35 -6.73 -10.47
CA MET A 98 -1.72 -6.47 -9.08
C MET A 98 -1.34 -5.07 -8.58
N PHE A 99 -0.09 -4.62 -8.79
CA PHE A 99 0.28 -3.27 -8.37
C PHE A 99 -0.32 -2.19 -9.29
N GLU A 100 -0.56 -2.48 -10.58
CA GLU A 100 -1.26 -1.58 -11.50
C GLU A 100 -2.72 -1.40 -11.10
N PHE A 101 -3.41 -2.48 -10.70
CA PHE A 101 -4.76 -2.45 -10.14
C PHE A 101 -4.82 -1.56 -8.89
N GLN A 102 -3.87 -1.72 -7.97
CA GLN A 102 -3.82 -0.89 -6.76
C GLN A 102 -3.45 0.57 -7.08
N GLY A 103 -2.58 0.81 -8.08
CA GLY A 103 -2.30 2.15 -8.60
C GLY A 103 -3.55 2.82 -9.18
N LYS A 104 -4.35 2.10 -9.97
CA LYS A 104 -5.63 2.56 -10.52
C LYS A 104 -6.63 2.93 -9.40
N TYR A 105 -6.70 2.10 -8.36
CA TYR A 105 -7.50 2.38 -7.17
C TYR A 105 -7.08 3.71 -6.53
N ILE A 106 -5.79 3.90 -6.28
CA ILE A 106 -5.26 5.12 -5.67
C ILE A 106 -5.54 6.34 -6.54
N GLN A 107 -5.32 6.26 -7.87
CA GLN A 107 -5.63 7.34 -8.80
C GLN A 107 -7.10 7.77 -8.68
N THR A 108 -8.02 6.81 -8.60
CA THR A 108 -9.46 7.06 -8.46
C THR A 108 -9.79 7.87 -7.20
N LEU A 109 -9.09 7.61 -6.09
CA LEU A 109 -9.30 8.36 -4.84
C LEU A 109 -8.70 9.76 -4.91
N ILE A 110 -7.50 9.89 -5.47
CA ILE A 110 -6.79 11.16 -5.58
C ILE A 110 -7.58 12.13 -6.47
N ASP A 111 -8.06 11.65 -7.62
CA ASP A 111 -8.83 12.46 -8.59
C ASP A 111 -10.14 13.02 -8.01
N ALA A 112 -10.65 12.42 -6.93
CA ALA A 112 -11.88 12.87 -6.27
C ALA A 112 -11.65 13.93 -5.18
N THR A 113 -10.40 14.29 -4.88
CA THR A 113 -10.04 15.15 -3.75
C THR A 113 -9.03 16.23 -4.13
N ASP A 114 -8.65 17.07 -3.17
CA ASP A 114 -7.54 18.02 -3.31
C ASP A 114 -6.16 17.43 -2.97
N TYR A 115 -6.05 16.10 -2.81
CA TYR A 115 -4.76 15.47 -2.57
C TYR A 115 -3.83 15.67 -3.79
N PRO A 116 -2.57 16.10 -3.60
CA PRO A 116 -1.66 16.29 -4.72
C PRO A 116 -1.46 14.98 -5.50
N SER A 117 -1.74 15.02 -6.80
CA SER A 117 -1.40 13.91 -7.69
C SER A 117 0.11 13.68 -7.74
N PHE A 118 0.50 12.43 -7.94
CA PHE A 118 1.88 12.02 -8.17
C PHE A 118 1.92 10.99 -9.31
N ASP A 119 3.11 10.73 -9.83
CA ASP A 119 3.28 9.86 -11.00
C ASP A 119 3.15 8.37 -10.63
N ILE A 120 1.90 7.88 -10.57
CA ILE A 120 1.58 6.47 -10.26
C ILE A 120 2.17 5.51 -11.31
N ALA A 121 2.21 5.92 -12.58
CA ALA A 121 2.80 5.08 -13.63
C ALA A 121 4.31 4.89 -13.42
N ALA A 122 5.02 5.95 -13.01
CA ALA A 122 6.42 5.83 -12.65
C ALA A 122 6.64 4.99 -11.38
N VAL A 123 5.73 5.06 -10.38
CA VAL A 123 5.80 4.18 -9.21
C VAL A 123 5.64 2.72 -9.61
N ASN A 124 4.68 2.40 -10.49
CA ASN A 124 4.48 1.05 -11.03
C ASN A 124 5.76 0.52 -11.71
N GLN A 125 6.46 1.37 -12.46
CA GLN A 125 7.74 0.98 -13.03
C GLN A 125 8.81 0.72 -11.96
N THR A 126 8.92 1.55 -10.92
CA THR A 126 9.85 1.27 -9.81
C THR A 126 9.52 -0.06 -9.11
N PHE A 127 8.25 -0.44 -8.98
CA PHE A 127 7.88 -1.77 -8.49
C PHE A 127 8.34 -2.90 -9.43
N LEU A 128 8.26 -2.71 -10.75
CA LEU A 128 8.73 -3.68 -11.73
C LEU A 128 10.25 -3.87 -11.66
N GLU A 129 11.01 -2.78 -11.53
CA GLU A 129 12.47 -2.82 -11.28
C GLU A 129 12.79 -3.60 -10.01
N TRP A 130 12.14 -3.26 -8.90
CA TRP A 130 12.32 -3.95 -7.62
C TRP A 130 12.00 -5.45 -7.72
N LYS A 131 10.97 -5.83 -8.48
CA LYS A 131 10.63 -7.24 -8.75
C LYS A 131 11.71 -7.94 -9.56
N HIS A 132 12.30 -7.27 -10.55
CA HIS A 132 13.40 -7.79 -11.34
C HIS A 132 14.65 -7.98 -10.48
N ASP A 133 15.03 -6.97 -9.69
CA ASP A 133 16.20 -7.02 -8.80
C ASP A 133 16.11 -8.18 -7.79
N LYS A 134 14.91 -8.45 -7.26
CA LYS A 134 14.66 -9.60 -6.37
C LYS A 134 14.81 -10.95 -7.06
N TYR A 135 14.52 -11.03 -8.35
CA TYR A 135 14.67 -12.26 -9.13
C TYR A 135 16.12 -12.47 -9.54
N GLU A 136 16.84 -11.39 -9.87
CA GLU A 136 18.27 -11.41 -10.18
C GLU A 136 19.10 -11.85 -8.97
N ASP A 137 18.89 -11.21 -7.82
CA ASP A 137 19.58 -11.57 -6.57
C ASP A 137 18.69 -11.29 -5.35
N ILE A 138 18.12 -12.37 -4.78
CA ILE A 138 17.25 -12.29 -3.61
C ILE A 138 17.97 -11.79 -2.34
N MET A 139 19.31 -11.90 -2.28
CA MET A 139 20.13 -11.40 -1.17
C MET A 139 20.74 -10.02 -1.47
N GLY A 140 20.75 -9.60 -2.74
CA GLY A 140 21.39 -8.37 -3.22
C GLY A 140 20.45 -7.23 -3.59
N TYR A 141 19.14 -7.49 -3.77
CA TYR A 141 18.20 -6.46 -4.26
C TYR A 141 18.15 -5.18 -3.41
N ARG A 142 18.45 -5.27 -2.10
CA ARG A 142 18.50 -4.10 -1.19
C ARG A 142 19.70 -3.18 -1.42
N ASN A 143 20.69 -3.62 -2.19
CA ASN A 143 21.86 -2.80 -2.55
C ASN A 143 21.60 -1.91 -3.78
N LYS A 144 20.45 -2.06 -4.43
CA LYS A 144 20.07 -1.32 -5.63
C LYS A 144 19.55 0.08 -5.26
N CYS A 145 19.60 1.01 -6.21
CA CYS A 145 19.20 2.40 -6.02
C CYS A 145 18.13 2.79 -7.04
N HIS A 146 17.08 3.46 -6.57
CA HIS A 146 16.01 3.97 -7.43
C HIS A 146 15.98 5.49 -7.40
N ARG A 147 15.36 6.09 -8.43
CA ARG A 147 15.17 7.54 -8.54
C ARG A 147 13.94 7.96 -7.75
N SER A 148 14.06 9.02 -6.95
CA SER A 148 12.91 9.65 -6.30
C SER A 148 11.95 10.20 -7.35
N LEU A 149 10.68 9.81 -7.25
CA LEU A 149 9.62 10.32 -8.13
C LEU A 149 9.10 11.69 -7.69
N MET A 150 9.47 12.14 -6.49
CA MET A 150 9.12 13.47 -5.99
C MET A 150 10.17 14.52 -6.38
N THR A 151 11.45 14.16 -6.37
CA THR A 151 12.56 15.11 -6.58
C THR A 151 13.43 14.81 -7.80
N GLY A 152 13.22 13.67 -8.46
CA GLY A 152 14.05 13.22 -9.58
C GLY A 152 15.48 12.83 -9.19
N THR A 153 15.86 12.91 -7.91
CA THR A 153 17.22 12.59 -7.45
C THR A 153 17.42 11.09 -7.36
N LEU A 154 18.52 10.57 -7.89
CA LEU A 154 18.89 9.16 -7.76
C LEU A 154 19.43 8.90 -6.36
N ALA A 155 18.96 7.85 -5.69
CA ALA A 155 19.52 7.42 -4.42
C ALA A 155 21.00 7.03 -4.56
N THR A 156 21.79 7.26 -3.51
CA THR A 156 23.20 6.85 -3.46
C THR A 156 23.31 5.44 -2.87
N PRO A 157 24.27 4.61 -3.33
CA PRO A 157 24.55 3.33 -2.69
C PRO A 157 24.85 3.52 -1.20
N HIS A 158 24.34 2.61 -0.37
CA HIS A 158 24.63 2.59 1.06
C HIS A 158 26.11 2.24 1.31
N HIS A 159 26.68 2.71 2.42
CA HIS A 159 28.10 2.51 2.73
C HIS A 159 28.47 1.05 3.02
N THR A 160 27.48 0.20 3.34
CA THR A 160 27.66 -1.23 3.64
C THR A 160 26.60 -2.06 2.93
N SER A 161 27.00 -3.19 2.35
CA SER A 161 26.07 -4.12 1.69
C SER A 161 25.07 -4.69 2.69
N TRP A 162 23.86 -5.02 2.23
CA TRP A 162 22.80 -5.52 3.12
C TRP A 162 23.21 -6.76 3.92
N LEU A 163 23.99 -7.67 3.32
CA LEU A 163 24.44 -8.90 3.98
C LEU A 163 25.41 -8.64 5.14
N GLU A 164 26.15 -7.52 5.08
CA GLU A 164 27.18 -7.15 6.05
C GLU A 164 26.69 -6.10 7.06
N ALA A 165 25.56 -5.44 6.78
CA ALA A 165 24.95 -4.42 7.63
C ALA A 165 24.17 -5.05 8.80
N LEU A 166 24.90 -5.52 9.82
CA LEU A 166 24.33 -6.23 10.97
C LEU A 166 23.72 -5.31 12.06
N ASP A 167 24.12 -4.03 12.11
CA ASP A 167 23.56 -3.02 13.01
C ASP A 167 22.38 -2.32 12.32
N ASP A 168 21.17 -2.50 12.85
CA ASP A 168 19.92 -1.97 12.30
C ASP A 168 19.55 -0.59 12.90
N SER A 169 20.43 0.01 13.70
CA SER A 169 20.19 1.32 14.29
C SER A 169 20.23 2.43 13.24
N LEU A 170 19.37 3.43 13.44
CA LEU A 170 19.38 4.64 12.61
C LEU A 170 20.75 5.34 12.61
N ALA A 171 21.44 5.32 13.76
CA ALA A 171 22.75 5.95 13.91
C ALA A 171 23.81 5.29 13.02
N ALA A 172 23.80 3.96 12.88
CA ALA A 172 24.68 3.24 11.98
C ALA A 172 24.32 3.48 10.51
N TYR A 173 23.02 3.46 10.17
CA TYR A 173 22.51 3.67 8.80
C TYR A 173 22.81 5.06 8.23
N LEU A 174 22.86 6.09 9.08
CA LEU A 174 23.13 7.47 8.67
C LEU A 174 24.61 7.87 8.73
N ALA A 175 25.51 6.94 9.09
CA ALA A 175 26.94 7.22 9.12
C ALA A 175 27.52 7.34 7.70
N ASP A 176 28.62 8.07 7.53
CA ASP A 176 29.25 8.23 6.21
C ASP A 176 30.13 7.04 5.80
N ALA A 177 30.40 6.12 6.72
CA ALA A 177 31.33 5.00 6.51
C ALA A 177 30.91 3.75 7.30
N PRO A 178 31.32 2.55 6.87
CA PRO A 178 31.09 1.32 7.61
C PRO A 178 31.62 1.43 9.04
N GLN A 179 30.81 1.08 10.02
CA GLN A 179 31.31 0.87 11.38
C GLN A 179 32.02 -0.48 11.45
N ALA A 180 33.15 -0.53 12.16
CA ALA A 180 33.88 -1.78 12.36
C ALA A 180 32.94 -2.79 13.04
N ALA A 181 32.80 -3.98 12.44
CA ALA A 181 31.99 -5.04 13.00
C ALA A 181 32.37 -5.25 14.46
N ILE A 182 31.39 -5.12 15.36
CA ILE A 182 31.54 -5.58 16.74
C ILE A 182 31.71 -7.09 16.62
N LYS A 183 32.96 -7.56 16.67
CA LYS A 183 33.23 -9.00 16.77
C LYS A 183 32.48 -9.47 18.02
N ALA A 184 31.43 -10.27 17.83
CA ALA A 184 30.84 -11.02 18.91
C ALA A 184 31.98 -11.82 19.55
N VAL A 185 32.30 -11.47 20.79
CA VAL A 185 33.27 -12.21 21.58
C VAL A 185 32.63 -13.58 21.83
N SER A 186 33.23 -14.61 21.25
CA SER A 186 32.92 -16.02 21.51
C SER A 186 33.15 -16.39 22.96
#